data_AF-A0A1M7A5R8-F1
#
_entry.id   AF-A0A1M7A5R8-F1
#
_cell.length_a   1.000
_cell.length_b   1.000
_cell.length_c   1.000
_cell.angle_alpha   90.00
_cell.angle_beta   90.00
_cell.angle_gamma   90.00
#
_symmetry.space_group_name_H-M   'P 1'
#
loop_
_entity.id
_entity.type
_entity.pdbx_description
1 polymer ?
#
loop_
_entity_poly.entity_id
_entity_poly.type
_entity_poly.pdbx_seq_one_letter_code
_entity_poly.pdbx_strand_id
1 'polypeptide(L)' 'MPHYCVSVIRALVDWWDSVELWFTQLAFPLQVLLAAVLLLPLCWFTAAGADRVLDRVTDLVTGLVRSRRTPPRGEVR' A
#
# COMPACT_ATOMS: atom_id res chain seq x y z
N MET A 1 9.87 24.63 18.88
CA MET A 1 9.27 23.54 18.07
C MET A 1 10.25 22.67 17.26
N PRO A 2 11.51 23.04 16.92
CA PRO A 2 12.42 22.13 16.19
C PRO A 2 13.11 21.07 17.09
N HIS A 3 13.25 21.32 18.40
CA HIS A 3 13.88 20.39 19.33
C HIS A 3 13.11 19.07 19.50
N TYR A 4 11.78 19.09 19.35
CA TYR A 4 10.95 17.90 19.50
C TYR A 4 11.08 16.96 18.31
N CYS A 5 11.08 17.48 17.07
CA CYS A 5 11.29 16.64 15.88
C CYS A 5 12.65 15.92 15.95
N VAL A 6 13.71 16.61 16.36
CA VAL A 6 15.05 16.00 16.48
C VAL A 6 15.08 14.96 17.61
N SER A 7 14.45 15.22 18.75
CA SER A 7 14.38 14.25 19.85
C SER A 7 13.56 13.00 19.49
N VAL A 8 12.44 13.18 18.79
CA VAL A 8 11.58 12.08 18.34
C VAL A 8 12.30 11.22 17.29
N ILE A 9 13.00 11.85 16.33
CA ILE A 9 13.79 11.12 15.33
C ILE A 9 14.91 10.32 16.01
N ARG A 10 15.62 10.90 16.99
CA ARG A 10 16.68 10.18 17.72
C ARG A 10 16.13 8.98 18.49
N ALA A 11 15.04 9.16 19.22
CA ALA A 11 14.40 8.04 19.93
C ALA A 11 13.95 6.92 18.97
N LEU A 12 13.47 7.28 17.77
CA LEU A 12 13.11 6.31 16.74
C LEU A 12 14.34 5.58 16.19
N VAL A 13 15.45 6.28 15.96
CA VAL A 13 16.71 5.69 15.48
C VAL A 13 17.29 4.73 16.52
N ASP A 14 17.34 5.10 17.79
CA ASP A 14 17.87 4.25 18.86
C ASP A 14 17.01 2.98 19.04
N TRP A 15 15.69 3.11 18.92
CA TRP A 15 14.80 1.97 18.93
C TRP A 15 15.00 1.06 17.71
N TRP A 16 15.13 1.64 16.52
CA TRP A 16 15.38 0.89 15.29
C TRP A 16 16.74 0.17 15.33
N ASP A 17 17.78 0.80 15.88
CA ASP A 17 19.09 0.18 16.09
C ASP A 17 18.99 -1.08 16.97
N SER A 18 18.20 -1.02 18.04
CA SER A 18 17.92 -2.21 18.86
C SER A 18 17.18 -3.31 18.08
N VAL A 19 16.29 -2.95 17.15
CA VAL A 19 15.60 -3.91 16.26
C VAL A 19 16.58 -4.51 15.25
N GLU A 20 17.50 -3.72 14.71
CA GLU A 20 18.57 -4.16 13.81
C GLU A 20 19.50 -5.17 14.50
N LEU A 21 19.92 -4.87 15.74
CA LEU A 21 20.71 -5.79 16.56
C LEU A 21 19.95 -7.10 16.83
N TRP A 22 18.65 -7.02 17.11
CA TRP A 22 17.82 -8.21 17.29
C TRP A 22 17.72 -9.06 16.02
N PHE A 23 17.61 -8.43 14.86
CA PHE A 23 17.52 -9.14 13.57
C PHE A 23 18.86 -9.79 13.18
N THR A 24 19.97 -9.10 13.37
CA THR A 24 21.31 -9.55 12.94
C THR A 24 21.87 -10.70 13.80
N GLN A 25 21.48 -10.78 15.08
CA GLN A 25 21.86 -11.90 15.95
C GLN A 25 21.07 -13.20 15.70
N LEU A 26 20.01 -13.17 14.89
CA LEU A 26 19.27 -14.38 14.51
C LEU A 26 20.10 -15.26 13.59
N ALA A 27 19.92 -16.58 13.69
CA ALA A 27 20.45 -17.50 12.70
C ALA A 27 19.91 -17.17 11.30
N PHE A 28 20.75 -17.29 10.26
CA PHE A 28 20.39 -16.96 8.87
C PHE A 28 19.03 -17.53 8.40
N PRO A 29 18.66 -18.80 8.71
CA PRO A 29 17.34 -19.32 8.31
C PRO A 29 16.16 -18.57 8.95
N LEU A 30 16.30 -18.07 10.19
CA LEU A 30 15.27 -17.30 10.87
C LEU A 30 15.12 -15.90 10.27
N GLN A 31 16.22 -15.28 9.84
CA GLN A 31 16.18 -13.99 9.12
C GLN A 31 15.41 -14.13 7.80
N VAL A 32 15.69 -15.18 7.02
CA VAL A 32 14.99 -15.47 5.76
C VAL A 32 13.51 -15.77 6.01
N LEU A 33 13.19 -16.55 7.04
CA LEU A 33 11.80 -16.84 7.41
C LEU A 33 11.05 -15.56 7.78
N LEU A 34 11.63 -14.70 8.61
CA LEU A 34 11.02 -13.44 9.02
C LEU A 34 10.83 -12.50 7.82
N ALA A 35 11.83 -12.40 6.93
CA ALA A 35 11.72 -11.66 5.69
C ALA A 35 10.61 -12.19 4.79
N ALA A 36 10.49 -13.51 4.62
CA ALA A 36 9.43 -14.13 3.82
C ALA A 36 8.05 -13.86 4.42
N VAL A 37 7.90 -13.98 5.75
CA VAL A 37 6.66 -13.73 6.48
C VAL A 37 6.22 -12.27 6.38
N LEU A 38 7.13 -11.32 6.25
CA LEU A 38 6.77 -9.90 6.07
C LEU A 38 6.57 -9.54 4.60
N LEU A 39 7.48 -9.99 3.72
CA LEU A 39 7.51 -9.58 2.33
C LEU A 39 6.42 -10.26 1.49
N LEU A 40 6.12 -11.54 1.72
CA LEU A 40 5.09 -12.24 0.95
C LEU A 40 3.70 -11.66 1.21
N PRO A 41 3.25 -11.43 2.47
CA PRO A 41 1.98 -10.77 2.70
C PRO A 41 1.98 -9.34 2.19
N LEU A 42 3.07 -8.57 2.35
CA LEU A 42 3.14 -7.21 1.83
C LEU A 42 2.99 -7.18 0.30
N CYS A 43 3.66 -8.08 -0.41
CA CYS A 43 3.51 -8.27 -1.85
C CYS A 43 2.07 -8.64 -2.23
N TRP A 44 1.47 -9.58 -1.49
CA TRP A 44 0.09 -9.96 -1.69
C TRP A 44 -0.89 -8.79 -1.48
N PHE A 45 -0.73 -8.04 -0.38
CA PHE A 45 -1.57 -6.89 -0.06
C PHE A 45 -1.43 -5.77 -1.08
N THR A 46 -0.21 -5.52 -1.55
CA THR A 46 0.03 -4.50 -2.59
C THR A 46 -0.57 -4.90 -3.93
N ALA A 47 -0.41 -6.16 -4.35
CA ALA A 47 -1.06 -6.68 -5.56
C ALA A 47 -2.59 -6.61 -5.44
N ALA A 48 -3.16 -7.16 -4.37
CA ALA A 48 -4.61 -7.13 -4.13
C ALA A 48 -5.14 -5.69 -4.01
N GLY A 49 -4.36 -4.78 -3.43
CA GLY A 49 -4.68 -3.37 -3.35
C GLY A 49 -4.69 -2.71 -4.73
N ALA A 50 -3.70 -3.00 -5.57
CA ALA A 50 -3.63 -2.51 -6.94
C ALA A 50 -4.82 -2.98 -7.77
N ASP A 51 -5.16 -4.27 -7.70
CA ASP A 51 -6.33 -4.83 -8.40
C ASP A 51 -7.62 -4.10 -7.99
N ARG A 52 -7.82 -3.89 -6.68
CA ARG A 52 -8.97 -3.15 -6.15
C ARG A 52 -9.03 -1.71 -6.67
N VAL A 53 -7.90 -1.04 -6.80
CA VAL A 53 -7.83 0.33 -7.33
C VAL A 53 -8.19 0.34 -8.82
N LEU A 54 -7.65 -0.60 -9.59
CA LEU A 54 -7.91 -0.73 -11.02
C LEU A 54 -9.39 -1.02 -11.31
N ASP A 55 -10.02 -1.90 -10.52
CA ASP A 55 -11.46 -2.19 -10.64
C ASP A 55 -12.30 -0.92 -10.45
N ARG A 56 -12.00 -0.12 -9.41
CA ARG A 56 -12.72 1.12 -9.13
C ARG A 56 -12.54 2.17 -10.21
N VAL A 57 -11.33 2.28 -10.76
CA VAL A 57 -11.06 3.19 -11.89
C VAL A 57 -11.84 2.73 -13.12
N THR A 58 -11.86 1.44 -13.40
CA THR A 58 -12.56 0.87 -14.56
C THR A 58 -14.07 1.07 -14.45
N ASP A 59 -14.65 0.84 -13.27
CA ASP A 59 -16.07 1.08 -13.01
C ASP A 59 -16.45 2.55 -13.20
N LEU A 60 -15.61 3.45 -12.68
CA LEU A 60 -15.82 4.90 -12.81
C LEU A 60 -15.76 5.34 -14.27
N VAL A 61 -14.74 4.91 -15.01
CA VAL A 61 -14.58 5.21 -16.44
C VAL A 61 -15.76 4.65 -17.23
N THR A 62 -16.16 3.41 -16.98
CA THR A 62 -17.28 2.75 -17.67
C THR A 62 -18.61 3.46 -17.36
N GLY A 63 -18.83 3.86 -16.11
CA GLY A 63 -19.98 4.66 -15.71
C GLY A 63 -20.06 5.99 -16.45
N LEU A 64 -18.93 6.70 -16.57
CA LEU A 64 -18.84 7.95 -17.34
C LEU A 64 -19.11 7.75 -18.83
N VAL A 65 -18.53 6.71 -19.44
CA VAL A 65 -18.77 6.36 -20.85
C VAL A 65 -20.24 6.01 -21.09
N ARG A 66 -20.86 5.26 -20.18
CA ARG A 66 -22.27 4.86 -20.28
C ARG A 66 -23.22 6.05 -20.16
N SER A 67 -22.93 7.01 -19.26
CA SER A 67 -23.72 8.24 -19.11
C SER A 67 -23.74 9.07 -20.41
N ARG A 68 -22.64 9.13 -21.16
CA ARG A 68 -22.57 9.82 -22.46
C ARG A 68 -23.36 9.15 -23.58
N ARG A 69 -23.69 7.85 -23.46
CA ARG A 69 -24.36 7.09 -24.53
C ARG A 69 -25.87 7.16 -24.54
N THR A 70 -26.49 7.90 -23.62
CA THR A 70 -27.95 8.13 -23.62
C THR A 70 -28.32 8.94 -24.87
N PRO A 71 -28.91 8.34 -25.93
CA PRO A 71 -29.36 9.09 -27.08
C PRO A 71 -30.64 9.83 -26.69
N PRO A 72 -30.90 11.05 -27.20
CA PRO A 72 -32.23 11.65 -27.05
C PRO A 72 -33.25 10.71 -27.71
N ARG A 73 -34.06 10.06 -26.88
CA ARG A 73 -35.19 9.24 -27.32
C ARG A 73 -36.36 10.17 -27.58
N GLY A 74 -36.59 10.47 -28.84
CA GLY A 74 -37.88 10.90 -29.35
C GLY A 74 -38.00 12.40 -29.61
N GLU A 75 -37.79 12.76 -30.88
CA GLU A 75 -38.26 14.00 -31.50
C GLU A 75 -38.40 13.65 -33.00
N VAL A 76 -39.52 13.70 -33.73
CA VAL A 76 -40.93 14.05 -33.50
C VAL A 76 -41.76 13.16 -34.44
N ARG A 77 -42.99 12.90 -34.01
CA ARG A 77 -44.14 12.43 -34.77
C ARG A 77 -44.41 13.23 -36.06
#